data_AF-A0A372JAG4-F1
#
_entry.id   AF-A0A372JAG4-F1
#
_cell.length_a   1.000
_cell.length_b   1.000
_cell.length_c   1.000
_cell.angle_alpha   90.00
_cell.angle_beta   90.00
_cell.angle_gamma   90.00
#
_symmetry.space_group_name_H-M   'P 1'
#
loop_
_entity.id
_entity.type
_entity.pdbx_description
1 polymer ?
#
loop_
_entity_poly.entity_id
_entity_poly.type
_entity_poly.pdbx_seq_one_letter_code
_entity_poly.pdbx_strand_id
1 'polypeptide(L)'
;MRPSVPSLLDLLTEWLPAQRWFAGKDRPISEIGIGTATALLPGDPGLHHLVLDVRQGGRAERYQMLLGLRRDLPARLRPAEVGWLALDAGSRGGTGAYKDAAHAFDAAHDPELAACLLTHIEDEAVVGPLRFRRVPGMELDTSLVPAVSTAEQSNTSLVFGDAYILKLFRKLSAGVNLDLEVNLALTRQGCAHIPGLYGWVELEADGGEPTTLALLSEYLRTGTDGWKLAVTSVRDWFTQPRPASGQAAGAGAGAAAGAGVG
;
A
#
# COMPACT_ATOMS: atom_id res chain seq x y z
N MET A 1 34.65 22.36 -12.80
CA MET A 1 33.32 21.91 -13.27
C MET A 1 32.46 21.74 -12.03
N ARG A 2 31.43 22.57 -11.82
CA ARG A 2 30.53 22.38 -10.66
C ARG A 2 29.71 21.12 -10.93
N PRO A 3 29.52 20.21 -9.95
CA PRO A 3 28.63 19.07 -10.16
C PRO A 3 27.23 19.59 -10.49
N SER A 4 26.61 19.02 -11.54
CA SER A 4 25.20 19.30 -11.86
C SER A 4 24.34 18.80 -10.71
N VAL A 5 23.37 19.61 -10.27
CA VAL A 5 22.36 19.12 -9.32
C VAL A 5 21.55 18.03 -10.03
N PRO A 6 21.36 16.86 -9.41
CA PRO A 6 20.61 15.78 -10.04
C PRO A 6 19.15 16.19 -10.26
N SER A 7 18.58 15.76 -11.39
CA SER A 7 17.14 15.91 -11.63
C SER A 7 16.35 14.93 -10.76
N LEU A 8 15.05 15.15 -10.61
CA LEU A 8 14.18 14.20 -9.92
C LEU A 8 14.23 12.80 -10.56
N LEU A 9 14.32 12.71 -11.89
CA LEU A 9 14.40 11.45 -12.60
C LEU A 9 15.70 10.70 -12.30
N ASP A 10 16.83 11.42 -12.18
CA ASP A 10 18.12 10.82 -11.80
C ASP A 10 18.02 10.21 -10.39
N LEU A 11 17.48 10.98 -9.43
CA LEU A 11 17.29 10.51 -8.05
C LEU A 11 16.35 9.30 -7.98
N LEU A 12 15.23 9.33 -8.71
CA LEU A 12 14.28 8.21 -8.74
C LEU A 12 14.87 6.95 -9.41
N THR A 13 15.74 7.12 -10.41
CA THR A 13 16.44 5.99 -11.07
C THR A 13 17.31 5.22 -10.08
N GLU A 14 17.99 5.94 -9.17
CA GLU A 14 18.81 5.33 -8.13
C GLU A 14 17.97 4.79 -6.96
N TRP A 15 16.90 5.50 -6.59
CA TRP A 15 16.09 5.19 -5.41
C TRP A 15 15.11 4.03 -5.61
N LEU A 16 14.47 3.90 -6.77
CA LEU A 16 13.44 2.89 -7.05
C LEU A 16 13.93 1.43 -6.84
N PRO A 17 15.11 1.02 -7.33
CA PRO A 17 15.59 -0.35 -7.15
C PRO A 17 15.77 -0.78 -5.69
N ALA A 18 16.03 0.17 -4.78
CA ALA A 18 16.17 -0.10 -3.35
C ALA A 18 14.83 -0.41 -2.67
N GLN A 19 13.70 -0.04 -3.30
CA GLN A 19 12.39 -0.21 -2.69
C GLN A 19 11.95 -1.67 -2.69
N ARG A 20 11.36 -2.11 -1.58
CA ARG A 20 10.90 -3.50 -1.45
C ARG A 20 9.83 -3.87 -2.49
N TRP A 21 8.93 -2.94 -2.77
CA TRP A 21 7.80 -3.09 -3.68
C TRP A 21 8.18 -2.97 -5.17
N PHE A 22 9.41 -2.54 -5.49
CA PHE A 22 9.86 -2.46 -6.87
C PHE A 22 10.12 -3.87 -7.43
N ALA A 23 9.44 -4.25 -8.52
CA ALA A 23 9.43 -5.62 -9.00
C ALA A 23 10.64 -5.96 -9.90
N GLY A 24 11.26 -4.97 -10.53
CA GLY A 24 12.31 -5.17 -11.53
C GLY A 24 13.75 -5.11 -11.00
N LYS A 25 14.00 -5.67 -9.81
CA LYS A 25 15.32 -5.59 -9.12
C LYS A 25 16.46 -6.31 -9.86
N ASP A 26 16.11 -7.21 -10.76
CA ASP A 26 17.02 -8.04 -11.55
C ASP A 26 17.54 -7.34 -12.81
N ARG A 27 17.05 -6.13 -13.13
CA ARG A 27 17.36 -5.43 -14.37
C ARG A 27 17.68 -3.95 -14.13
N PRO A 28 18.65 -3.36 -14.85
CA PRO A 28 18.85 -1.92 -14.81
C PRO A 28 17.67 -1.18 -15.44
N ILE A 29 17.32 -0.02 -14.89
CA ILE A 29 16.38 0.93 -15.50
C ILE A 29 17.07 1.55 -16.71
N SER A 30 16.53 1.32 -17.90
CA SER A 30 17.07 1.90 -19.14
C SER A 30 16.47 3.27 -19.45
N GLU A 31 15.24 3.53 -19.00
CA GLU A 31 14.54 4.79 -19.17
C GLU A 31 13.53 4.96 -18.03
N ILE A 32 13.39 6.19 -17.54
CA ILE A 32 12.33 6.58 -16.60
C ILE A 32 11.70 7.88 -17.09
N GLY A 33 10.38 7.97 -17.02
CA GLY A 33 9.61 9.17 -17.31
C GLY A 33 8.53 9.40 -16.26
N ILE A 34 8.07 10.65 -16.16
CA ILE A 34 6.85 10.98 -15.41
C ILE A 34 5.71 11.02 -16.41
N GLY A 35 4.84 10.01 -16.38
CA GLY A 35 3.64 9.97 -17.21
C GLY A 35 2.57 10.94 -16.71
N THR A 36 2.45 11.10 -15.39
CA THR A 36 1.52 12.07 -14.78
C THR A 36 2.10 12.60 -13.47
N ALA A 37 1.93 13.90 -13.23
CA ALA A 37 2.23 14.55 -11.95
C ALA A 37 1.06 15.45 -11.55
N THR A 38 0.40 15.11 -10.43
CA THR A 38 -0.76 15.83 -9.93
C THR A 38 -0.46 16.38 -8.55
N ALA A 39 -0.48 17.71 -8.39
CA ALA A 39 -0.35 18.35 -7.08
C ALA A 39 -1.63 18.13 -6.27
N LEU A 40 -1.52 17.42 -5.15
CA LEU A 40 -2.61 17.22 -4.19
C LEU A 40 -2.59 18.32 -3.11
N LEU A 41 -1.39 18.67 -2.65
CA LEU A 41 -1.15 19.79 -1.75
C LEU A 41 0.01 20.63 -2.30
N PRO A 42 -0.24 21.85 -2.80
CA PRO A 42 0.82 22.74 -3.22
C PRO A 42 1.52 23.36 -1.99
N GLY A 43 2.82 23.67 -2.11
CA GLY A 43 3.56 24.42 -1.10
C GLY A 43 4.66 23.62 -0.39
N ASP A 44 4.92 23.97 0.86
CA ASP A 44 5.91 23.37 1.76
C ASP A 44 5.26 23.17 3.16
N PRO A 45 4.93 21.93 3.56
CA PRO A 45 5.18 20.70 2.80
C PRO A 45 4.26 20.58 1.57
N GLY A 46 4.79 19.99 0.50
CA GLY A 46 4.07 19.73 -0.75
C GLY A 46 3.85 18.24 -0.97
N LEU A 47 2.73 17.89 -1.60
CA LEU A 47 2.38 16.52 -1.98
C LEU A 47 1.97 16.44 -3.45
N HIS A 48 2.64 15.56 -4.19
CA HIS A 48 2.32 15.23 -5.56
C HIS A 48 2.07 13.74 -5.70
N HIS A 49 1.04 13.36 -6.45
CA HIS A 49 0.90 12.01 -6.96
C HIS A 49 1.64 11.90 -8.29
N LEU A 50 2.54 10.94 -8.39
CA LEU A 50 3.29 10.65 -9.60
C LEU A 50 2.89 9.29 -10.16
N VAL A 51 2.77 9.23 -11.48
CA VAL A 51 2.82 7.98 -12.26
C VAL A 51 4.12 7.99 -13.03
N LEU A 52 4.96 7.00 -12.77
CA LEU A 52 6.27 6.80 -13.36
C LEU A 52 6.19 5.71 -14.43
N ASP A 53 6.66 6.03 -15.63
CA ASP A 53 6.86 5.07 -16.71
C ASP A 53 8.30 4.57 -16.64
N VAL A 54 8.50 3.29 -16.31
CA VAL A 54 9.82 2.68 -16.11
C VAL A 54 10.06 1.63 -17.19
N ARG A 55 11.17 1.73 -17.93
CA ARG A 55 11.58 0.73 -18.92
C ARG A 55 12.77 -0.09 -18.44
N GLN A 56 12.65 -1.41 -18.55
CA GLN A 56 13.68 -2.37 -18.20
C GLN A 56 13.65 -3.56 -19.15
N GLY A 57 14.78 -3.89 -19.79
CA GLY A 57 14.88 -5.07 -20.65
C GLY A 57 13.82 -5.14 -21.76
N GLY A 58 13.46 -4.00 -22.35
CA GLY A 58 12.43 -3.89 -23.39
C GLY A 58 10.98 -3.89 -22.89
N ARG A 59 10.73 -4.03 -21.59
CA ARG A 59 9.39 -3.93 -20.98
C ARG A 59 9.18 -2.53 -20.42
N ALA A 60 7.95 -2.02 -20.55
CA ALA A 60 7.51 -0.79 -19.90
C ALA A 60 6.52 -1.15 -18.78
N GLU A 61 6.75 -0.63 -17.59
CA GLU A 61 5.92 -0.85 -16.41
C GLU A 61 5.61 0.50 -15.77
N ARG A 62 4.38 0.65 -15.26
CA ARG A 62 3.95 1.86 -14.57
C ARG A 62 3.99 1.67 -13.06
N TYR A 63 4.54 2.66 -12.36
CA TYR A 63 4.57 2.70 -10.90
C TYR A 63 3.92 3.98 -10.41
N GLN A 64 3.24 3.94 -9.26
CA GLN A 64 2.79 5.15 -8.59
C GLN A 64 3.65 5.48 -7.37
N MET A 65 3.76 6.76 -7.08
CA MET A 65 4.43 7.26 -5.89
C MET A 65 3.77 8.54 -5.38
N LEU A 66 3.64 8.65 -4.06
CA LEU A 66 3.35 9.93 -3.40
C LEU A 66 4.68 10.64 -3.18
N LEU A 67 4.97 11.67 -3.95
CA LEU A 67 6.16 12.50 -3.80
C LEU A 67 5.88 13.63 -2.81
N GLY A 68 6.57 13.60 -1.68
CA GLY A 68 6.62 14.70 -0.73
C GLY A 68 7.76 15.65 -1.05
N LEU A 69 7.52 16.94 -0.84
CA LEU A 69 8.54 17.99 -0.92
C LEU A 69 8.56 18.75 0.41
N ARG A 70 9.72 18.83 1.06
CA ARG A 70 9.92 19.59 2.30
C ARG A 70 11.25 20.31 2.30
N ARG A 71 11.30 21.59 2.70
CA ARG A 71 12.59 22.29 2.89
C ARG A 71 13.37 21.72 4.07
N ASP A 72 12.67 21.43 5.17
CA ASP A 72 13.21 20.77 6.35
C ASP A 72 12.54 19.40 6.52
N LEU A 73 13.30 18.33 6.31
CA LEU A 73 12.80 16.96 6.40
C LEU A 73 13.04 16.40 7.81
N PRO A 74 11.97 16.08 8.57
CA PRO A 74 12.08 15.45 9.88
C PRO A 74 12.94 14.17 9.85
N ALA A 75 13.73 13.94 10.89
CA ALA A 75 14.63 12.78 10.99
C ALA A 75 13.92 11.43 10.77
N ARG A 76 12.67 11.31 11.23
CA ARG A 76 11.83 10.11 11.04
C ARG A 76 11.53 9.76 9.57
N LEU A 77 11.63 10.74 8.66
CA LEU A 77 11.37 10.58 7.23
C LEU A 77 12.64 10.35 6.40
N ARG A 78 13.84 10.47 6.98
CA ARG A 78 15.12 10.22 6.29
C ARG A 78 15.21 8.86 5.61
N PRO A 79 14.69 7.75 6.19
CA PRO A 79 14.70 6.47 5.49
C PRO A 79 13.87 6.43 4.19
N ALA A 80 12.93 7.35 4.04
CA ALA A 80 12.06 7.49 2.86
C ALA A 80 12.56 8.58 1.90
N GLU A 81 13.70 9.21 2.17
CA GLU A 81 14.26 10.27 1.35
C GLU A 81 14.71 9.73 -0.01
N VAL A 82 14.31 10.43 -1.07
CA VAL A 82 14.75 10.19 -2.46
C VAL A 82 16.01 11.00 -2.73
N GLY A 83 16.03 12.27 -2.28
CA GLY A 83 17.22 13.10 -2.34
C GLY A 83 16.90 14.59 -2.30
N TRP A 84 17.94 15.40 -2.44
CA TRP A 84 17.84 16.86 -2.48
C TRP A 84 17.63 17.35 -3.91
N LEU A 85 16.53 18.07 -4.13
CA LEU A 85 16.13 18.58 -5.44
C LEU A 85 16.24 20.11 -5.46
N ALA A 86 16.93 20.67 -6.46
CA ALA A 86 16.79 22.09 -6.77
C ALA A 86 15.46 22.30 -7.49
N LEU A 87 14.63 23.20 -6.97
CA LEU A 87 13.38 23.61 -7.60
C LEU A 87 13.69 24.81 -8.49
N ASP A 88 13.45 24.68 -9.79
CA ASP A 88 13.61 25.81 -10.70
C ASP A 88 12.49 26.82 -10.44
N ALA A 89 12.85 27.95 -9.83
CA ALA A 89 12.00 29.15 -9.84
C ALA A 89 11.93 29.61 -11.31
N GLY A 90 10.79 29.35 -11.96
CA GLY A 90 10.54 29.69 -13.36
C GLY A 90 11.08 31.08 -13.73
N SER A 91 11.81 31.16 -14.84
CA SER A 91 12.46 32.35 -15.40
C SER A 91 11.81 33.68 -15.01
N ARG A 92 12.43 34.40 -14.08
CA ARG A 92 12.35 35.87 -13.99
C ARG A 92 13.62 36.46 -13.39
N GLY A 93 14.65 36.58 -14.23
CA GLY A 93 15.63 37.68 -14.21
C GLY A 93 16.29 38.04 -12.87
N GLY A 94 16.73 37.08 -12.07
CA GLY A 94 17.48 37.36 -10.84
C GLY A 94 18.64 36.40 -10.68
N THR A 95 19.87 36.93 -10.60
CA THR A 95 21.07 36.18 -10.25
C THR A 95 20.96 35.70 -8.79
N GLY A 96 20.52 34.46 -8.59
CA GLY A 96 20.47 33.82 -7.29
C GLY A 96 20.52 32.30 -7.44
N ALA A 97 21.69 31.72 -7.19
CA ALA A 97 21.86 30.27 -7.12
C ALA A 97 21.00 29.71 -5.97
N TYR A 98 20.15 28.72 -6.28
CA TYR A 98 19.50 27.80 -5.31
C TYR A 98 18.65 28.43 -4.18
N LYS A 99 17.67 29.29 -4.49
CA LYS A 99 16.76 29.83 -3.46
C LYS A 99 15.59 28.92 -3.09
N ASP A 100 15.21 27.98 -3.95
CA ASP A 100 14.15 27.03 -3.68
C ASP A 100 14.69 25.63 -3.94
N ALA A 101 15.01 24.91 -2.86
CA ALA A 101 15.39 23.51 -2.92
C ALA A 101 14.69 22.79 -1.77
N ALA A 102 14.38 21.52 -1.98
CA ALA A 102 13.64 20.72 -1.02
C ALA A 102 14.14 19.28 -1.04
N HIS A 103 13.96 18.60 0.08
CA HIS A 103 14.02 17.15 0.14
C HIS A 103 12.80 16.59 -0.59
N ALA A 104 13.06 15.75 -1.59
CA ALA A 104 12.09 14.84 -2.17
C ALA A 104 12.09 13.52 -1.39
N PHE A 105 10.92 12.98 -1.07
CA PHE A 105 10.77 11.75 -0.28
C PHE A 105 9.46 11.04 -0.62
N ASP A 106 9.32 9.78 -0.19
CA ASP A 106 8.06 9.04 -0.29
C ASP A 106 7.09 9.48 0.80
N ALA A 107 6.11 10.30 0.43
CA ALA A 107 5.13 10.89 1.33
C ALA A 107 4.12 9.89 1.90
N ALA A 108 4.09 8.63 1.44
CA ALA A 108 3.32 7.60 2.13
C ALA A 108 3.80 7.46 3.59
N HIS A 109 5.08 7.74 3.87
CA HIS A 109 5.65 7.69 5.21
C HIS A 109 5.38 8.93 6.08
N ASP A 110 4.70 9.93 5.54
CA ASP A 110 4.44 11.19 6.24
C ASP A 110 2.96 11.36 6.60
N PRO A 111 2.59 11.18 7.87
CA PRO A 111 1.19 11.23 8.29
C PRO A 111 0.51 12.56 7.97
N GLU A 112 1.24 13.69 8.04
CA GLU A 112 0.70 15.02 7.75
C GLU A 112 0.26 15.16 6.30
N LEU A 113 1.08 14.68 5.36
CA LEU A 113 0.76 14.73 3.93
C LEU A 113 -0.26 13.66 3.55
N ALA A 114 -0.10 12.44 4.06
CA ALA A 114 -0.96 11.32 3.70
C ALA A 114 -2.39 11.43 4.24
N ALA A 115 -2.63 12.24 5.29
CA ALA A 115 -3.95 12.46 5.86
C ALA A 115 -4.96 13.01 4.83
N CYS A 116 -4.51 13.85 3.89
CA CYS A 116 -5.41 14.46 2.90
C CYS A 116 -6.06 13.43 1.96
N LEU A 117 -5.46 12.23 1.81
CA LEU A 117 -6.02 11.17 0.98
C LEU A 117 -7.37 10.70 1.52
N LEU A 118 -7.52 10.58 2.85
CA LEU A 118 -8.77 10.16 3.46
C LEU A 118 -9.85 11.23 3.29
N THR A 119 -9.49 12.50 3.48
CA THR A 119 -10.37 13.65 3.21
C THR A 119 -10.82 13.69 1.75
N HIS A 120 -9.91 13.50 0.78
CA HIS A 120 -10.28 13.48 -0.63
C HIS A 120 -11.22 12.31 -0.99
N ILE A 121 -11.09 11.16 -0.33
CA ILE A 121 -12.05 10.05 -0.49
C ILE A 121 -13.41 10.44 0.08
N GLU A 122 -13.47 11.02 1.28
CA GLU A 122 -14.73 11.46 1.90
C GLU A 122 -15.47 12.47 1.01
N ASP A 123 -14.74 13.44 0.48
CA ASP A 123 -15.26 14.52 -0.36
C ASP A 123 -15.55 14.08 -1.81
N GLU A 124 -15.25 12.82 -2.17
CA GLU A 124 -15.30 12.30 -3.55
C GLU A 124 -14.60 13.23 -4.56
N ALA A 125 -13.43 13.74 -4.15
CA ALA A 125 -12.74 14.81 -4.83
C ALA A 125 -12.29 14.44 -6.26
N VAL A 126 -12.15 15.48 -7.09
CA VAL A 126 -11.58 15.40 -8.44
C VAL A 126 -10.39 16.33 -8.50
N VAL A 127 -9.18 15.78 -8.67
CA VAL A 127 -7.93 16.56 -8.73
C VAL A 127 -7.17 16.17 -9.99
N GLY A 128 -7.25 17.01 -11.02
CA GLY A 128 -6.71 16.68 -12.35
C GLY A 128 -7.29 15.36 -12.88
N PRO A 129 -6.47 14.37 -13.27
CA PRO A 129 -6.94 13.06 -13.72
C PRO A 129 -7.29 12.09 -12.58
N LEU A 130 -7.09 12.48 -11.32
CA LEU A 130 -7.41 11.65 -10.17
C LEU A 130 -8.91 11.77 -9.85
N ARG A 131 -9.54 10.63 -9.58
CA ARG A 131 -10.90 10.54 -9.05
C ARG A 131 -10.85 9.79 -7.74
N PHE A 132 -11.32 10.43 -6.69
CA PHE A 132 -11.51 9.82 -5.40
C PHE A 132 -12.97 9.40 -5.27
N ARG A 133 -13.20 8.19 -4.80
CA ARG A 133 -14.54 7.57 -4.78
C ARG A 133 -14.82 7.02 -3.41
N ARG A 134 -16.05 7.25 -2.93
CA ARG A 134 -16.55 6.66 -1.70
C ARG A 134 -17.65 5.64 -2.05
N VAL A 135 -17.74 4.59 -1.25
CA VAL A 135 -18.88 3.67 -1.36
C VAL A 135 -20.14 4.42 -0.89
N PRO A 136 -21.22 4.44 -1.68
CA PRO A 136 -22.42 5.19 -1.32
C PRO A 136 -22.99 4.80 0.05
N GLY A 137 -23.27 5.81 0.88
CA GLY A 137 -23.84 5.63 2.22
C GLY A 137 -22.83 5.27 3.31
N MET A 138 -21.53 5.18 3.00
CA MET A 138 -20.47 5.08 4.02
C MET A 138 -20.00 6.48 4.41
N GLU A 139 -19.69 6.71 5.68
CA GLU A 139 -19.06 7.94 6.19
C GLU A 139 -17.66 7.62 6.72
N LEU A 140 -16.70 8.52 6.48
CA LEU A 140 -15.31 8.37 6.93
C LEU A 140 -14.98 9.36 8.04
N ASP A 141 -14.37 8.85 9.11
CA ASP A 141 -13.72 9.71 10.09
C ASP A 141 -12.37 10.21 9.55
N THR A 142 -12.40 11.39 8.96
CA THR A 142 -11.22 12.05 8.36
C THR A 142 -10.26 12.65 9.39
N SER A 143 -10.58 12.60 10.70
CA SER A 143 -9.70 13.06 11.76
C SER A 143 -8.59 12.05 12.10
N LEU A 144 -8.69 10.82 11.59
CA LEU A 144 -7.74 9.76 11.86
C LEU A 144 -6.38 10.01 11.19
N VAL A 145 -5.31 9.83 11.95
CA VAL A 145 -3.95 10.02 11.49
C VAL A 145 -3.41 8.71 10.87
N PRO A 146 -2.87 8.73 9.64
CA PRO A 146 -2.35 7.52 9.01
C PRO A 146 -0.99 7.09 9.58
N ALA A 147 -0.76 5.78 9.57
CA ALA A 147 0.53 5.15 9.83
C ALA A 147 0.84 4.10 8.76
N VAL A 148 2.08 4.08 8.25
CA VAL A 148 2.51 3.05 7.28
C VAL A 148 2.57 1.69 7.94
N SER A 149 1.91 0.70 7.34
CA SER A 149 2.06 -0.71 7.67
C SER A 149 3.28 -1.31 6.98
N THR A 150 4.06 -2.09 7.73
CA THR A 150 5.24 -2.81 7.22
C THR A 150 4.93 -4.24 6.76
N ALA A 151 3.67 -4.68 6.85
CA ALA A 151 3.28 -6.08 6.68
C ALA A 151 3.22 -6.56 5.22
N GLU A 152 2.80 -5.71 4.26
CA GLU A 152 2.59 -6.13 2.86
C GLU A 152 3.86 -6.11 2.03
N GLN A 153 4.04 -7.02 1.06
CA GLN A 153 5.29 -7.15 0.28
C GLN A 153 5.37 -6.29 -0.99
N SER A 154 4.27 -6.15 -1.73
CA SER A 154 4.26 -5.55 -3.08
C SER A 154 3.63 -4.15 -3.13
N ASN A 155 2.95 -3.72 -2.06
CA ASN A 155 2.24 -2.46 -1.97
C ASN A 155 2.63 -1.70 -0.70
N THR A 156 2.14 -0.48 -0.56
CA THR A 156 2.22 0.28 0.69
C THR A 156 0.84 0.45 1.25
N SER A 157 0.64 0.11 2.51
CA SER A 157 -0.67 0.26 3.16
C SER A 157 -0.58 1.28 4.29
N LEU A 158 -1.55 2.18 4.34
CA LEU A 158 -1.70 3.20 5.37
C LEU A 158 -2.87 2.79 6.28
N VAL A 159 -2.61 2.66 7.57
CA VAL A 159 -3.64 2.37 8.57
C VAL A 159 -4.07 3.67 9.22
N PHE A 160 -5.36 3.97 9.19
CA PHE A 160 -5.96 5.15 9.81
C PHE A 160 -6.63 4.75 11.12
N GLY A 161 -5.97 5.07 12.24
CA GLY A 161 -6.41 4.64 13.56
C GLY A 161 -6.60 3.12 13.64
N ASP A 162 -7.74 2.69 14.15
CA ASP A 162 -8.14 1.29 14.22
C ASP A 162 -9.29 0.96 13.24
N ALA A 163 -9.62 1.88 12.31
CA ALA A 163 -10.83 1.81 11.51
C ALA A 163 -10.57 1.42 10.05
N TYR A 164 -9.57 2.01 9.41
CA TYR A 164 -9.39 1.89 7.96
C TYR A 164 -7.97 1.51 7.57
N ILE A 165 -7.85 0.80 6.45
CA ILE A 165 -6.59 0.53 5.79
C ILE A 165 -6.70 0.93 4.31
N LEU A 166 -5.83 1.83 3.88
CA LEU A 166 -5.68 2.27 2.50
C LEU A 166 -4.49 1.56 1.87
N LYS A 167 -4.76 0.65 0.95
CA LYS A 167 -3.74 -0.06 0.16
C LYS A 167 -3.41 0.74 -1.10
N LEU A 168 -2.19 1.26 -1.19
CA LEU A 168 -1.64 1.96 -2.35
C LEU A 168 -0.95 0.96 -3.30
N PHE A 169 -1.48 0.79 -4.51
CA PHE A 169 -0.94 -0.15 -5.49
C PHE A 169 0.33 0.41 -6.14
N ARG A 170 1.52 -0.05 -5.72
CA ARG A 170 2.78 0.57 -6.18
C ARG A 170 3.09 0.31 -7.64
N LYS A 171 2.85 -0.91 -8.13
CA LYS A 171 2.90 -1.27 -9.55
C LYS A 171 1.50 -1.25 -10.13
N LEU A 172 1.30 -0.49 -11.21
CA LEU A 172 0.00 -0.28 -11.83
C LEU A 172 -0.23 -1.26 -12.98
N SER A 173 -1.42 -1.85 -12.99
CA SER A 173 -1.96 -2.61 -14.13
C SER A 173 -2.97 -1.74 -14.87
N ALA A 174 -3.12 -1.94 -16.18
CA ALA A 174 -4.18 -1.26 -16.93
C ALA A 174 -5.57 -1.80 -16.51
N GLY A 175 -6.55 -0.91 -16.49
CA GLY A 175 -7.94 -1.22 -16.15
C GLY A 175 -8.23 -1.32 -14.66
N VAL A 176 -9.43 -1.80 -14.37
CA VAL A 176 -9.94 -1.95 -12.99
C VAL A 176 -9.20 -3.10 -12.31
N ASN A 177 -8.73 -2.85 -11.09
CA ASN A 177 -8.07 -3.88 -10.30
C ASN A 177 -9.10 -4.92 -9.81
N LEU A 178 -8.82 -6.21 -9.99
CA LEU A 178 -9.69 -7.30 -9.55
C LEU A 178 -10.01 -7.26 -8.04
N ASP A 179 -9.05 -6.79 -7.23
CA ASP A 179 -9.21 -6.61 -5.79
C ASP A 179 -10.30 -5.54 -5.51
N LEU A 180 -10.37 -4.47 -6.31
CA LEU A 180 -11.46 -3.50 -6.23
C LEU A 180 -12.78 -4.10 -6.72
N GLU A 181 -12.79 -4.72 -7.91
CA GLU A 181 -14.01 -5.24 -8.53
C GLU A 181 -14.75 -6.24 -7.63
N VAL A 182 -14.01 -7.22 -7.10
CA VAL A 182 -14.57 -8.29 -6.25
C VAL A 182 -15.02 -7.74 -4.91
N ASN A 183 -14.18 -6.94 -4.22
CA ASN A 183 -14.55 -6.41 -2.90
C ASN A 183 -15.71 -5.41 -2.98
N LEU A 184 -15.78 -4.60 -4.04
CA LEU A 184 -16.91 -3.69 -4.25
C LEU A 184 -18.22 -4.46 -4.50
N ALA A 185 -18.18 -5.50 -5.33
CA ALA A 185 -19.35 -6.33 -5.59
C ALA A 185 -19.85 -7.03 -4.31
N LEU A 186 -18.95 -7.62 -3.54
CA LEU A 186 -19.29 -8.31 -2.28
C LEU A 186 -19.78 -7.33 -1.19
N THR A 187 -19.17 -6.14 -1.10
CA THR A 187 -19.59 -5.09 -0.17
C THR A 187 -21.01 -4.63 -0.48
N ARG A 188 -21.34 -4.41 -1.77
CA ARG A 188 -22.70 -4.03 -2.20
C ARG A 188 -23.77 -5.07 -1.88
N GLN A 189 -23.38 -6.34 -1.76
CA GLN A 189 -24.28 -7.43 -1.35
C GLN A 189 -24.33 -7.63 0.17
N GLY A 190 -23.61 -6.82 0.96
CA GLY A 190 -23.57 -6.93 2.42
C GLY A 190 -22.87 -8.20 2.92
N CYS A 191 -21.88 -8.72 2.19
CA CYS A 191 -21.15 -9.91 2.60
C CYS A 191 -20.34 -9.66 3.89
N ALA A 192 -20.73 -10.28 4.99
CA ALA A 192 -20.06 -10.15 6.29
C ALA A 192 -18.72 -10.93 6.40
N HIS A 193 -18.30 -11.63 5.35
CA HIS A 193 -17.08 -12.47 5.34
C HIS A 193 -15.87 -11.76 4.70
N ILE A 194 -16.02 -10.50 4.31
CA ILE A 194 -14.92 -9.66 3.82
C ILE A 194 -14.88 -8.36 4.63
N PRO A 195 -13.71 -7.70 4.74
CA PRO A 195 -13.64 -6.34 5.24
C PRO A 195 -14.51 -5.42 4.37
N GLY A 196 -15.32 -4.58 4.99
CA GLY A 196 -16.16 -3.63 4.26
C GLY A 196 -15.33 -2.66 3.42
N LEU A 197 -15.69 -2.45 2.15
CA LEU A 197 -15.05 -1.44 1.32
C LEU A 197 -15.64 -0.05 1.59
N TYR A 198 -14.78 0.95 1.74
CA TYR A 198 -15.16 2.33 2.05
C TYR A 198 -14.93 3.28 0.87
N GLY A 199 -13.92 3.03 0.04
CA GLY A 199 -13.60 3.89 -1.09
C GLY A 199 -12.42 3.40 -1.90
N TRP A 200 -12.11 4.11 -2.98
CA TRP A 200 -10.96 3.84 -3.83
C TRP A 200 -10.49 5.13 -4.53
N VAL A 201 -9.28 5.06 -5.08
CA VAL A 201 -8.72 6.12 -5.92
C VAL A 201 -8.42 5.54 -7.28
N GLU A 202 -8.78 6.27 -8.34
CA GLU A 202 -8.56 5.86 -9.72
C GLU A 202 -7.93 7.00 -10.53
N LEU A 203 -7.08 6.62 -11.48
CA LEU A 203 -6.55 7.51 -12.50
C LEU A 203 -7.44 7.36 -13.74
N GLU A 204 -8.05 8.45 -14.16
CA GLU A 204 -8.81 8.52 -15.40
C GLU A 204 -7.89 8.23 -16.59
N ALA A 205 -8.39 7.46 -17.56
CA ALA A 205 -7.69 7.16 -18.79
C ALA A 205 -8.38 7.88 -19.96
N ASP A 206 -7.60 8.43 -20.88
CA ASP A 206 -8.14 9.03 -22.11
C ASP A 206 -8.77 7.96 -23.00
N GLY A 207 -10.09 7.82 -22.93
CA GLY A 207 -10.87 6.91 -23.78
C GLY A 207 -10.74 5.42 -23.43
N GLY A 208 -10.28 5.07 -22.23
CA GLY A 208 -10.12 3.68 -21.76
C GLY A 208 -10.65 3.46 -20.34
N GLU A 209 -10.45 2.24 -19.82
CA GLU A 209 -10.80 1.95 -18.43
C GLU A 209 -9.86 2.69 -17.45
N PRO A 210 -10.40 3.22 -16.34
CA PRO A 210 -9.59 3.88 -15.34
C PRO A 210 -8.62 2.88 -14.69
N THR A 211 -7.45 3.36 -14.29
CA THR A 211 -6.47 2.55 -13.56
C THR A 211 -6.70 2.71 -12.06
N THR A 212 -6.98 1.61 -11.35
CA THR A 212 -7.13 1.66 -9.88
C THR A 212 -5.77 1.95 -9.22
N LEU A 213 -5.73 3.00 -8.40
CA LEU A 213 -4.54 3.45 -7.67
C LEU A 213 -4.55 2.99 -6.21
N ALA A 214 -5.69 3.02 -5.54
CA ALA A 214 -5.76 2.65 -4.13
C ALA A 214 -7.12 2.08 -3.74
N LEU A 215 -7.14 1.29 -2.66
CA LEU A 215 -8.35 0.69 -2.08
C LEU A 215 -8.42 1.00 -0.58
N LEU A 216 -9.51 1.60 -0.11
CA LEU A 216 -9.77 1.88 1.30
C LEU A 216 -10.80 0.87 1.84
N SER A 217 -10.38 0.04 2.78
CA SER A 217 -11.25 -0.95 3.42
C SER A 217 -11.22 -0.84 4.94
N GLU A 218 -12.16 -1.53 5.58
CA GLU A 218 -12.13 -1.79 7.02
C GLU A 218 -10.79 -2.39 7.43
N TYR A 219 -10.25 -1.91 8.55
CA TYR A 219 -9.06 -2.48 9.16
C TYR A 219 -9.41 -3.47 10.26
N LEU A 220 -9.15 -4.75 10.02
CA LEU A 220 -9.37 -5.82 10.99
C LEU A 220 -8.22 -5.90 12.01
N ARG A 221 -8.20 -4.99 12.99
CA ARG A 221 -7.13 -4.89 14.01
C ARG A 221 -6.85 -6.20 14.76
N THR A 222 -7.90 -6.94 15.08
CA THR A 222 -7.80 -8.24 15.79
C THR A 222 -7.81 -9.43 14.83
N GLY A 223 -7.76 -9.18 13.51
CA GLY A 223 -7.68 -10.21 12.50
C GLY A 223 -6.39 -11.01 12.67
N THR A 224 -6.52 -12.30 12.92
CA THR A 224 -5.34 -13.17 12.97
C THR A 224 -5.13 -13.78 11.60
N ASP A 225 -3.91 -13.65 11.09
CA ASP A 225 -3.49 -14.30 9.85
C ASP A 225 -3.72 -15.81 9.94
N GLY A 226 -4.61 -16.33 9.08
CA GLY A 226 -4.97 -17.74 9.03
C GLY A 226 -3.77 -18.65 8.79
N TRP A 227 -2.73 -18.18 8.09
CA TRP A 227 -1.49 -18.93 7.91
C TRP A 227 -0.72 -19.05 9.24
N LYS A 228 -0.60 -17.97 10.01
CA LYS A 228 0.04 -18.01 11.33
C LYS A 228 -0.71 -18.95 12.27
N LEU A 229 -2.04 -18.93 12.24
CA LEU A 229 -2.86 -19.89 13.00
C LEU A 229 -2.60 -21.32 12.58
N ALA A 230 -2.60 -21.61 11.27
CA ALA A 230 -2.32 -22.94 10.75
C ALA A 230 -0.93 -23.44 11.13
N VAL A 231 0.11 -22.59 10.98
CA VAL A 231 1.49 -22.93 11.36
C VAL A 231 1.61 -23.16 12.86
N THR A 232 0.93 -22.36 13.68
CA THR A 232 0.90 -22.56 15.14
C THR A 232 0.24 -23.90 15.48
N SER A 233 -0.92 -24.19 14.89
CA SER A 233 -1.62 -25.45 15.10
C SER A 233 -0.79 -26.68 14.68
N VAL A 234 -0.11 -26.61 13.53
CA VAL A 234 0.79 -27.67 13.07
C VAL A 234 1.98 -27.84 14.02
N ARG A 235 2.58 -26.73 14.48
CA ARG A 235 3.67 -26.77 15.46
C ARG A 235 3.21 -27.42 16.76
N ASP A 236 2.05 -27.04 17.27
CA ASP A 236 1.47 -27.59 18.49
C ASP A 236 1.26 -29.09 18.33
N TRP A 237 0.72 -29.55 17.19
CA TRP A 237 0.56 -30.98 16.87
C TRP A 237 1.90 -31.73 16.88
N PHE A 238 2.97 -31.18 16.30
CA PHE A 238 4.29 -31.81 16.33
C PHE A 238 4.90 -31.91 17.73
N THR A 239 4.50 -31.02 18.65
CA THR A 239 4.93 -31.05 20.05
C THR A 239 4.08 -31.95 20.95
N GLN A 240 2.95 -32.46 20.45
CA GLN A 240 2.15 -33.41 21.22
C GLN A 240 2.89 -34.74 21.39
N PRO A 241 2.92 -35.33 22.59
CA PRO A 241 3.44 -36.66 22.80
C PRO A 241 2.70 -37.63 21.88
N ARG A 242 3.43 -38.38 21.05
CA ARG A 242 2.81 -39.46 20.27
C ARG A 242 2.14 -40.41 21.27
N PRO A 243 0.87 -40.80 21.03
CA PRO A 243 0.26 -41.84 21.86
C PRO A 243 1.18 -43.05 21.83
N ALA A 244 1.47 -43.60 23.01
CA ALA A 244 2.33 -44.78 23.13
C ALA A 244 1.74 -45.88 22.24
N SER A 245 2.50 -46.26 21.21
CA SER A 245 2.16 -47.39 20.37
C SER A 245 2.23 -48.65 21.21
N GLY A 246 1.08 -49.12 21.70
CA GLY A 246 0.98 -50.42 22.37
C GLY A 246 0.08 -50.43 23.60
N GLN A 247 -1.23 -50.54 23.36
CA GLN A 247 -2.06 -51.44 24.15
C GLN A 247 -3.23 -51.88 23.29
N ALA A 248 -2.99 -52.92 22.49
CA ALA A 248 -4.06 -53.85 22.16
C ALA A 248 -4.57 -54.40 23.50
N ALA A 249 -5.76 -53.97 23.91
CA ALA A 249 -6.47 -54.57 25.04
C ALA A 249 -6.82 -56.02 24.63
N GLY A 250 -5.90 -56.92 24.92
CA GLY A 250 -6.04 -58.36 24.70
C GLY A 250 -7.08 -58.95 25.66
N ALA A 251 -7.92 -59.80 25.08
CA ALA A 251 -8.60 -60.96 25.63
C ALA A 251 -8.64 -61.12 27.17
N GLY A 252 -9.86 -61.04 27.71
CA GLY A 252 -10.23 -61.54 29.03
C GLY A 252 -11.68 -62.03 29.05
N ALA A 253 -12.09 -62.82 28.04
CA ALA A 253 -13.36 -63.54 28.08
C ALA A 253 -13.19 -64.82 28.91
N GLY A 254 -13.27 -64.67 30.23
CA GLY A 254 -13.37 -65.76 31.20
C GLY A 254 -14.78 -65.76 31.81
N ALA A 255 -15.50 -66.86 31.61
CA ALA A 255 -16.88 -67.07 32.00
C ALA A 255 -17.13 -67.10 33.52
N ALA A 256 -18.33 -66.66 33.93
CA ALA A 256 -19.30 -67.42 34.75
C ALA A 256 -20.12 -66.53 35.70
N ALA A 257 -21.43 -66.81 35.72
CA ALA A 257 -22.40 -66.74 36.82
C ALA A 257 -23.60 -65.82 36.57
N GLY A 258 -24.77 -66.44 36.41
CA GLY A 258 -26.07 -65.79 36.33
C GLY A 258 -27.19 -66.75 35.95
N ALA A 259 -27.35 -67.84 36.72
CA ALA A 259 -28.57 -68.65 36.71
C ALA A 259 -29.76 -67.81 37.21
N GLY A 260 -30.95 -68.04 36.64
CA GLY A 260 -32.12 -67.19 36.77
C GLY A 260 -32.92 -67.29 38.07
N VAL A 261 -34.14 -66.76 38.00
CA VAL A 261 -35.44 -67.24 38.53
C VAL A 261 -36.38 -66.03 38.62
N GLY A 262 -37.61 -66.16 38.09
CA GLY A 262 -38.75 -65.30 38.40
C GLY A 262 -39.42 -64.68 37.18
#